data_AF-A0AB33SZI9-F1
#
_entry.id   AF-A0AB33SZI9-F1
#
_cell.length_a   1.000
_cell.length_b   1.000
_cell.length_c   1.000
_cell.angle_alpha   90.00
_cell.angle_beta   90.00
_cell.angle_gamma   90.00
#
_symmetry.space_group_name_H-M   'P 1'
#
loop_
_entity.id
_entity.type
_entity.pdbx_description
1 polymer ?
#
loop_
_entity_poly.entity_id
_entity_poly.type
_entity_poly.pdbx_seq_one_letter_code
_entity_poly.pdbx_strand_id
1 'polypeptide(L)'
;MSARAMARAVQDQVLAEGHAAATVAVYGALTAALAELTGAPDASCSGFPDDSVLAAARREVSEDVVAAMGDWIGGRWGAIAVDAAVLDALDQLNLEPVPPLPDGALAFRAAAEELALAAGESCAAVSWAGAQATARWLRLYGGRVLDSLAELAAGDPVLTAAGRELAEREKSRVTGWVIEVWEAIDERATEPAA
;
A
#
# COMPACT_ATOMS: atom_id res chain seq x y z
N MET A 1 -13.28 -1.27 16.11
CA MET A 1 -12.02 -0.60 15.81
C MET A 1 -11.09 -1.62 15.21
N SER A 2 -11.03 -1.66 13.89
CA SER A 2 -10.15 -2.55 13.15
C SER A 2 -8.71 -2.02 13.12
N ALA A 3 -7.72 -2.92 13.11
CA ALA A 3 -6.32 -2.53 12.90
C ALA A 3 -6.11 -1.80 11.57
N ARG A 4 -6.91 -2.16 10.55
CA ARG A 4 -6.94 -1.50 9.24
C ARG A 4 -7.34 -0.03 9.35
N ALA A 5 -8.40 0.29 10.09
CA ALA A 5 -8.83 1.67 10.29
C ALA A 5 -7.79 2.50 11.05
N MET A 6 -7.11 1.90 12.04
CA MET A 6 -6.01 2.58 12.76
C MET A 6 -4.85 2.91 11.83
N ALA A 7 -4.38 1.92 11.07
CA ALA A 7 -3.30 2.11 10.10
C ALA A 7 -3.70 3.17 9.06
N ARG A 8 -4.93 3.12 8.55
CA ARG A 8 -5.46 4.09 7.58
C ARG A 8 -5.51 5.51 8.16
N ALA A 9 -6.00 5.70 9.38
CA ALA A 9 -6.04 7.00 10.04
C ALA A 9 -4.65 7.64 10.12
N VAL A 10 -3.65 6.86 10.55
CA VAL A 10 -2.26 7.34 10.62
C VAL A 10 -1.71 7.63 9.23
N GLN A 11 -1.89 6.72 8.27
CA GLN A 11 -1.41 6.90 6.90
C GLN A 11 -1.99 8.14 6.22
N ASP A 12 -3.30 8.37 6.36
CA ASP A 12 -3.96 9.55 5.80
C ASP A 12 -3.45 10.84 6.45
N GLN A 13 -3.25 10.83 7.77
CA GLN A 13 -2.68 11.98 8.47
C GLN A 13 -1.27 12.30 7.94
N VAL A 14 -0.37 11.33 7.92
CA VAL A 14 1.02 11.59 7.50
C VAL A 14 1.11 11.88 5.99
N LEU A 15 0.23 11.32 5.18
CA LEU A 15 0.09 11.69 3.77
C LEU A 15 -0.30 13.17 3.62
N ALA A 16 -1.28 13.64 4.39
CA ALA A 16 -1.74 15.02 4.40
C ALA A 16 -0.67 16.00 4.89
N GLU A 17 0.21 15.57 5.81
CA GLU A 17 1.37 16.33 6.27
C GLU A 17 2.50 16.42 5.22
N GLY A 18 2.40 15.71 4.10
CA GLY A 18 3.37 15.79 3.01
C GLY A 18 4.47 14.73 3.03
N HIS A 19 4.34 13.69 3.85
CA HIS A 19 5.38 12.66 3.99
C HIS A 19 5.50 11.75 2.76
N ALA A 20 6.73 11.28 2.50
CA ALA A 20 7.08 10.39 1.38
C ALA A 20 6.42 9.01 1.47
N ALA A 21 6.38 8.27 0.35
CA ALA A 21 5.74 6.95 0.27
C ALA A 21 6.30 5.97 1.30
N ALA A 22 7.62 5.91 1.45
CA ALA A 22 8.28 5.05 2.44
C ALA A 22 7.87 5.38 3.88
N THR A 23 7.73 6.67 4.20
CA THR A 23 7.30 7.11 5.54
C THR A 23 5.85 6.69 5.81
N VAL A 24 4.96 6.91 4.84
CA VAL A 24 3.53 6.52 4.94
C VAL A 24 3.41 5.00 5.12
N ALA A 25 4.17 4.22 4.35
CA ALA A 25 4.19 2.76 4.45
C ALA A 25 4.63 2.28 5.85
N VAL A 26 5.74 2.81 6.37
CA VAL A 26 6.28 2.44 7.68
C VAL A 26 5.32 2.81 8.83
N TYR A 27 4.74 4.02 8.80
CA TYR A 27 3.74 4.43 9.80
C TYR A 27 2.53 3.48 9.82
N GLY A 28 2.01 3.09 8.65
CA GLY A 28 0.92 2.12 8.56
C GLY A 28 1.27 0.77 9.16
N ALA A 29 2.44 0.23 8.81
CA ALA A 29 2.93 -1.06 9.31
C ALA A 29 3.16 -1.06 10.83
N LEU A 30 3.81 -0.02 11.37
CA LEU A 30 4.02 0.12 12.81
C LEU A 30 2.70 0.21 13.58
N THR A 31 1.74 0.97 13.05
CA THR A 31 0.41 1.13 13.67
C THR A 31 -0.34 -0.18 13.69
N ALA A 32 -0.33 -0.93 12.58
CA ALA A 32 -0.99 -2.22 12.50
C ALA A 32 -0.35 -3.26 13.44
N ALA A 33 0.98 -3.31 13.52
CA ALA A 33 1.70 -4.18 14.45
C ALA A 33 1.35 -3.86 15.92
N LEU A 34 1.27 -2.57 16.27
CA LEU A 34 0.88 -2.16 17.63
C LEU A 34 -0.61 -2.46 17.91
N ALA A 35 -1.48 -2.34 16.90
CA ALA A 35 -2.89 -2.70 17.01
C ALA A 35 -3.07 -4.20 17.29
N GLU A 36 -2.26 -5.05 16.65
CA GLU A 36 -2.22 -6.49 16.95
C GLU A 36 -1.76 -6.76 18.38
N LEU A 37 -0.65 -6.16 18.79
CA LEU A 37 -0.10 -6.35 20.14
C LEU A 37 -1.09 -5.90 21.25
N THR A 38 -1.95 -4.93 20.95
CA THR A 38 -2.96 -4.40 21.88
C THR A 38 -4.32 -5.10 21.78
N GLY A 39 -4.46 -6.11 20.92
CA GLY A 39 -5.64 -6.97 20.82
C GLY A 39 -6.79 -6.37 20.02
N ALA A 40 -6.51 -5.49 19.05
CA ALA A 40 -7.54 -5.00 18.14
C ALA A 40 -8.16 -6.17 17.32
N PRO A 41 -9.48 -6.17 17.10
CA PRO A 41 -10.13 -7.17 16.26
C PRO A 41 -9.60 -7.12 14.82
N ASP A 42 -9.58 -8.29 14.16
CA ASP A 42 -9.07 -8.50 12.80
C ASP A 42 -7.58 -8.15 12.59
N ALA A 43 -6.83 -7.97 13.68
CA ALA A 43 -5.39 -7.79 13.66
C ALA A 43 -4.72 -9.16 13.48
N SER A 44 -4.74 -9.66 12.26
CA SER A 44 -3.90 -10.78 11.86
C SER A 44 -2.69 -10.20 11.13
N CYS A 45 -1.55 -10.13 11.81
CA CYS A 45 -0.29 -9.87 11.12
C CYS A 45 0.18 -11.09 10.31
N SER A 46 -0.43 -12.27 10.51
CA SER A 46 -0.17 -13.46 9.68
C SER A 46 -0.63 -13.30 8.23
N GLY A 47 -1.32 -12.21 7.91
CA GLY A 47 -1.66 -11.79 6.56
C GLY A 47 -0.84 -10.59 6.05
N PHE A 48 0.17 -10.08 6.77
CA PHE A 48 1.17 -9.22 6.15
C PHE A 48 1.97 -10.12 5.21
N PRO A 49 1.73 -10.06 3.89
CA PRO A 49 2.61 -10.73 2.96
C PRO A 49 4.00 -10.11 3.13
N ASP A 50 5.01 -10.71 2.52
CA ASP A 50 6.25 -9.99 2.21
C ASP A 50 5.90 -8.78 1.31
N ASP A 51 5.40 -7.72 1.95
CA ASP A 51 4.93 -6.50 1.31
C ASP A 51 6.18 -5.82 0.78
N SER A 52 6.39 -6.00 -0.52
CA SER A 52 7.56 -5.50 -1.20
C SER A 52 7.67 -3.97 -1.10
N VAL A 53 6.54 -3.28 -0.92
CA VAL A 53 6.51 -1.84 -0.64
C VAL A 53 7.07 -1.56 0.75
N LEU A 54 6.65 -2.29 1.79
CA LEU A 54 7.21 -2.13 3.14
C LEU A 54 8.69 -2.53 3.20
N ALA A 55 9.09 -3.58 2.49
CA ALA A 55 10.49 -3.99 2.40
C ALA A 55 11.36 -2.91 1.74
N ALA A 56 10.88 -2.26 0.67
CA ALA A 56 11.54 -1.11 0.06
C ALA A 56 11.58 0.08 1.03
N ALA A 57 10.47 0.39 1.70
CA ALA A 57 10.38 1.49 2.66
C ALA A 57 11.38 1.35 3.80
N ARG A 58 11.57 0.13 4.33
CA ARG A 58 12.55 -0.18 5.38
C ARG A 58 14.00 0.03 4.96
N ARG A 59 14.31 0.03 3.65
CA ARG A 59 15.64 0.37 3.13
C ARG A 59 15.88 1.88 3.08
N GLU A 60 14.82 2.67 2.99
CA GLU A 60 14.87 4.12 2.84
C GLU A 60 14.77 4.89 4.16
N VAL A 61 14.05 4.34 5.14
CA VAL A 61 13.84 4.98 6.45
C VAL A 61 14.83 4.40 7.47
N SER A 62 15.64 5.28 8.10
CA SER A 62 16.62 4.85 9.10
C SER A 62 15.97 4.35 10.39
N GLU A 63 16.66 3.48 11.12
CA GLU A 63 16.16 2.91 12.38
C GLU A 63 15.81 3.97 13.44
N ASP A 64 16.61 5.04 13.55
CA ASP A 64 16.33 6.16 14.47
C ASP A 64 15.01 6.85 14.13
N VAL A 65 14.73 7.01 12.84
CA VAL A 65 13.46 7.59 12.37
C VAL A 65 12.32 6.63 12.67
N VAL A 66 12.48 5.32 12.42
CA VAL A 66 11.48 4.30 12.77
C VAL A 66 11.17 4.31 14.27
N ALA A 67 12.19 4.44 15.13
CA ALA A 67 12.01 4.53 16.58
C ALA A 67 11.19 5.78 16.96
N ALA A 68 11.54 6.94 16.40
CA ALA A 68 10.79 8.19 16.61
C ALA A 68 9.33 8.11 16.13
N MET A 69 9.08 7.40 15.01
CA MET A 69 7.72 7.12 14.54
C MET A 69 6.95 6.28 15.56
N GLY A 70 7.58 5.24 16.14
CA GLY A 70 7.00 4.40 17.18
C GLY A 70 6.61 5.20 18.43
N ASP A 71 7.51 6.05 18.93
CA ASP A 71 7.24 6.93 20.06
C ASP A 71 6.07 7.89 19.79
N TRP A 72 6.01 8.44 18.57
CA TRP A 72 4.91 9.30 18.13
C TRP A 72 3.57 8.57 18.13
N ILE A 73 3.53 7.34 17.59
CA ILE A 73 2.31 6.51 17.57
C ILE A 73 1.88 6.19 19.00
N GLY A 74 2.81 5.73 19.85
CA GLY A 74 2.53 5.38 21.25
C GLY A 74 1.97 6.58 22.04
N GLY A 75 2.56 7.76 21.86
CA GLY A 75 2.09 9.00 22.50
C GLY A 75 0.70 9.47 22.03
N ARG A 76 0.21 8.99 20.88
CA ARG A 76 -1.07 9.40 20.27
C ARG A 76 -2.08 8.27 20.16
N TRP A 77 -1.80 7.10 20.75
CA TRP A 77 -2.60 5.90 20.58
C TRP A 77 -4.09 6.11 20.84
N GLY A 78 -4.43 6.84 21.92
CA GLY A 78 -5.82 7.16 22.26
C GLY A 78 -6.54 8.02 21.21
N ALA A 79 -5.83 8.96 20.55
CA ALA A 79 -6.42 9.77 19.49
C ALA A 79 -6.60 8.95 18.20
N ILE A 80 -5.58 8.17 17.82
CA ILE A 80 -5.64 7.26 16.67
C ILE A 80 -6.82 6.29 16.81
N ALA A 81 -7.04 5.76 18.02
CA ALA A 81 -8.17 4.90 18.33
C ALA A 81 -9.54 5.57 18.08
N VAL A 82 -9.68 6.85 18.46
CA VAL A 82 -10.93 7.61 18.25
C VAL A 82 -11.15 7.84 16.75
N ASP A 83 -10.12 8.26 16.02
CA ASP A 83 -10.22 8.50 14.58
C ASP A 83 -10.54 7.21 13.81
N ALA A 84 -9.90 6.10 14.19
CA ALA A 84 -10.17 4.78 13.62
C ALA A 84 -11.61 4.30 13.88
N ALA A 85 -12.18 4.60 15.05
CA ALA A 85 -13.58 4.27 15.33
C ALA A 85 -14.56 5.05 14.44
N VAL A 86 -14.22 6.30 14.07
CA VAL A 86 -14.99 7.08 13.11
C VAL A 86 -14.89 6.46 11.71
N LEU A 87 -13.70 6.07 11.28
CA LEU A 87 -13.51 5.42 9.97
C LEU A 87 -14.28 4.09 9.87
N ASP A 88 -14.21 3.23 10.89
CA ASP A 88 -15.01 2.01 10.95
C ASP A 88 -16.52 2.30 10.86
N ALA A 89 -16.99 3.37 11.53
CA ALA A 89 -18.40 3.75 11.48
C ALA A 89 -18.81 4.26 10.09
N LEU A 90 -17.92 4.97 9.38
CA LEU A 90 -18.14 5.39 8.00
C LEU A 90 -18.18 4.19 7.04
N ASP A 91 -17.28 3.23 7.20
CA ASP A 91 -17.26 2.00 6.39
C ASP A 91 -18.56 1.21 6.56
N GLN A 92 -19.15 1.18 7.76
CA GLN A 92 -20.44 0.54 8.03
C GLN A 92 -21.62 1.23 7.33
N LEU A 93 -21.53 2.52 7.03
CA LEU A 93 -22.59 3.25 6.33
C LEU A 93 -22.67 2.89 4.85
N ASN A 94 -21.59 2.34 4.27
CA ASN A 94 -21.52 1.74 2.93
C ASN A 94 -22.35 2.47 1.84
N LEU A 95 -22.20 3.80 1.76
CA LEU A 95 -23.09 4.63 0.95
C LEU A 95 -22.95 4.35 -0.56
N GLU A 96 -21.76 3.93 -1.02
CA GLU A 96 -21.52 3.29 -2.32
C GLU A 96 -20.28 2.37 -2.20
N PRO A 97 -20.42 1.03 -2.22
CA PRO A 97 -19.28 0.13 -2.08
C PRO A 97 -18.35 0.23 -3.29
N VAL A 98 -17.10 0.64 -3.06
CA VAL A 98 -16.03 0.45 -4.06
C VAL A 98 -15.77 -1.05 -4.15
N PRO A 99 -15.97 -1.69 -5.32
CA PRO A 99 -15.75 -3.12 -5.43
C PRO A 99 -14.29 -3.44 -5.13
N PRO A 100 -14.00 -4.47 -4.31
CA PRO A 100 -12.64 -4.88 -4.02
C PRO A 100 -11.92 -5.29 -5.30
N LEU A 101 -10.59 -5.17 -5.29
CA LEU A 101 -9.78 -5.67 -6.39
C LEU A 101 -9.92 -7.20 -6.48
N PRO A 102 -10.09 -7.77 -7.68
CA PRO A 102 -10.08 -9.21 -7.87
C PRO A 102 -8.75 -9.83 -7.43
N ASP A 103 -8.77 -11.07 -6.91
CA ASP A 103 -7.57 -11.77 -6.44
C ASP A 103 -6.47 -11.86 -7.51
N GLY A 104 -6.84 -12.06 -8.78
CA GLY A 104 -5.88 -12.02 -9.89
C GLY A 104 -5.20 -10.66 -10.05
N ALA A 105 -5.92 -9.54 -9.85
CA ALA A 105 -5.33 -8.22 -9.90
C ALA A 105 -4.36 -7.97 -8.73
N LEU A 106 -4.67 -8.54 -7.55
CA LEU A 106 -3.82 -8.50 -6.36
C LEU A 106 -2.56 -9.36 -6.53
N ALA A 107 -2.66 -10.54 -7.15
CA ALA A 107 -1.50 -11.38 -7.45
C ALA A 107 -0.53 -10.69 -8.42
N PHE A 108 -1.04 -10.07 -9.49
CA PHE A 108 -0.22 -9.30 -10.43
C PHE A 108 0.39 -8.05 -9.80
N ARG A 109 -0.33 -7.42 -8.86
CA ARG A 109 0.19 -6.31 -8.07
C ARG A 109 1.43 -6.77 -7.28
N ALA A 110 1.28 -7.83 -6.49
CA ALA A 110 2.36 -8.38 -5.67
C ALA A 110 3.56 -8.79 -6.52
N ALA A 111 3.34 -9.54 -7.61
CA ALA A 111 4.41 -9.97 -8.51
C ALA A 111 5.21 -8.80 -9.10
N ALA A 112 4.53 -7.72 -9.50
CA ALA A 112 5.20 -6.53 -10.02
C ALA A 112 5.97 -5.77 -8.95
N GLU A 113 5.41 -5.65 -7.73
CA GLU A 113 6.08 -5.02 -6.60
C GLU A 113 7.34 -5.80 -6.20
N GLU A 114 7.29 -7.13 -6.18
CA GLU A 114 8.42 -7.99 -5.86
C GLU A 114 9.54 -7.92 -6.90
N LEU A 115 9.20 -7.92 -8.19
CA LEU A 115 10.18 -7.74 -9.26
C LEU A 115 10.83 -6.35 -9.20
N ALA A 116 10.05 -5.30 -8.89
CA ALA A 116 10.59 -3.95 -8.73
C ALA A 116 11.52 -3.85 -7.51
N LEU A 117 11.13 -4.46 -6.38
CA LEU A 117 11.97 -4.54 -5.19
C LEU A 117 13.29 -5.26 -5.46
N ALA A 118 13.25 -6.36 -6.21
CA ALA A 118 14.42 -7.13 -6.61
C ALA A 118 15.34 -6.35 -7.57
N ALA A 119 14.76 -5.48 -8.41
CA ALA A 119 15.51 -4.56 -9.25
C ALA A 119 16.15 -3.38 -8.46
N GLY A 120 15.88 -3.26 -7.16
CA GLY A 120 16.41 -2.21 -6.31
C GLY A 120 15.70 -0.87 -6.45
N GLU A 121 14.45 -0.88 -6.92
CA GLU A 121 13.62 0.31 -7.05
C GLU A 121 13.27 0.93 -5.69
N SER A 122 12.96 2.23 -5.69
CA SER A 122 12.48 2.94 -4.49
C SER A 122 11.09 2.46 -4.07
N CYS A 123 10.72 2.67 -2.81
CA CYS A 123 9.39 2.37 -2.28
C CYS A 123 8.27 2.98 -3.12
N ALA A 124 8.45 4.22 -3.57
CA ALA A 124 7.49 4.88 -4.44
C ALA A 124 7.38 4.19 -5.81
N ALA A 125 8.50 3.80 -6.42
CA ALA A 125 8.53 3.10 -7.70
C ALA A 125 7.97 1.68 -7.61
N VAL A 126 8.24 0.97 -6.51
CA VAL A 126 7.65 -0.35 -6.21
C VAL A 126 6.13 -0.26 -6.11
N SER A 127 5.61 0.65 -5.28
CA SER A 127 4.16 0.87 -5.15
C SER A 127 3.51 1.27 -6.49
N TRP A 128 4.18 2.11 -7.28
CA TRP A 128 3.71 2.51 -8.60
C TRP A 128 3.68 1.35 -9.59
N ALA A 129 4.69 0.47 -9.58
CA ALA A 129 4.76 -0.72 -10.43
C ALA A 129 3.58 -1.66 -10.16
N GLY A 130 3.28 -1.92 -8.88
CA GLY A 130 2.11 -2.69 -8.46
C GLY A 130 0.81 -2.13 -9.01
N ALA A 131 0.59 -0.82 -8.86
CA ALA A 131 -0.60 -0.14 -9.36
C ALA A 131 -0.74 -0.23 -10.89
N GLN A 132 0.37 -0.11 -11.62
CA GLN A 132 0.39 -0.26 -13.08
C GLN A 132 0.04 -1.69 -13.51
N ALA A 133 0.56 -2.70 -12.81
CA ALA A 133 0.23 -4.09 -13.06
C ALA A 133 -1.25 -4.39 -12.79
N THR A 134 -1.80 -3.87 -11.69
CA THR A 134 -3.24 -3.94 -11.38
C THR A 134 -4.08 -3.32 -12.50
N ALA A 135 -3.76 -2.09 -12.91
CA ALA A 135 -4.51 -1.39 -13.95
C ALA A 135 -4.47 -2.15 -15.29
N ARG A 136 -3.31 -2.71 -15.64
CA ARG A 136 -3.14 -3.51 -16.84
C ARG A 136 -3.91 -4.83 -16.77
N TRP A 137 -3.89 -5.52 -15.63
CA TRP A 137 -4.66 -6.75 -15.42
C TRP A 137 -6.16 -6.50 -15.55
N LEU A 138 -6.68 -5.43 -14.91
CA LEU A 138 -8.09 -5.05 -15.01
C LEU A 138 -8.51 -4.82 -16.46
N ARG A 139 -7.65 -4.18 -17.27
CA ARG A 139 -7.89 -3.96 -18.69
C ARG A 139 -7.89 -5.26 -19.50
N LEU A 140 -6.92 -6.14 -19.27
CA LEU A 140 -6.71 -7.33 -20.11
C LEU A 140 -7.64 -8.49 -19.74
N TYR A 141 -7.87 -8.71 -18.44
CA TYR A 141 -8.58 -9.87 -17.92
C TYR A 141 -9.85 -9.50 -17.16
N GLY A 142 -9.87 -8.34 -16.50
CA GLY A 142 -11.01 -7.88 -15.70
C GLY A 142 -12.13 -7.21 -16.52
N GLY A 143 -11.92 -6.95 -17.82
CA GLY A 143 -12.88 -6.25 -18.67
C GLY A 143 -13.16 -4.80 -18.26
N ARG A 144 -12.32 -4.21 -17.40
CA ARG A 144 -12.47 -2.86 -16.86
C ARG A 144 -11.25 -2.02 -17.19
N VAL A 145 -11.46 -0.88 -17.84
CA VAL A 145 -10.44 0.15 -17.99
C VAL A 145 -10.61 1.13 -16.84
N LEU A 146 -9.53 1.41 -16.11
CA LEU A 146 -9.51 2.52 -15.17
C LEU A 146 -9.41 3.83 -15.94
N ASP A 147 -10.20 4.83 -15.56
CA ASP A 147 -10.09 6.18 -16.09
C ASP A 147 -8.76 6.82 -15.67
N SER A 148 -8.27 6.46 -14.48
CA SER A 148 -6.92 6.81 -14.03
C SER A 148 -6.44 5.93 -12.87
N LEU A 149 -5.13 5.95 -12.61
CA LEU A 149 -4.59 5.37 -11.37
C LEU A 149 -5.09 6.07 -10.10
N ALA A 150 -5.69 7.27 -10.20
CA ALA A 150 -6.26 7.94 -9.04
C ALA A 150 -7.40 7.13 -8.40
N GLU A 151 -8.09 6.29 -9.18
CA GLU A 151 -9.10 5.36 -8.64
C GLU A 151 -8.48 4.34 -7.67
N LEU A 152 -7.30 3.81 -8.00
CA LEU A 152 -6.56 2.92 -7.09
C LEU A 152 -5.99 3.71 -5.91
N ALA A 153 -5.45 4.89 -6.17
CA ALA A 153 -4.83 5.75 -5.15
C ALA A 153 -5.83 6.21 -4.08
N ALA A 154 -7.11 6.41 -4.41
CA ALA A 154 -8.14 6.79 -3.45
C ALA A 154 -8.21 5.82 -2.24
N GLY A 155 -8.02 4.52 -2.49
CA GLY A 155 -7.97 3.48 -1.47
C GLY A 155 -6.58 3.20 -0.88
N ASP A 156 -5.53 3.87 -1.38
CA ASP A 156 -4.13 3.51 -1.12
C ASP A 156 -3.28 4.77 -0.84
N PRO A 157 -2.99 5.07 0.44
CA PRO A 157 -2.24 6.25 0.82
C PRO A 157 -0.79 6.21 0.35
N VAL A 158 -0.20 5.01 0.26
CA VAL A 158 1.19 4.83 -0.16
C VAL A 158 1.31 5.09 -1.67
N LEU A 159 0.36 4.57 -2.46
CA LEU A 159 0.29 4.89 -3.88
C LEU A 159 0.00 6.38 -4.13
N THR A 160 -0.83 7.00 -3.30
CA THR A 160 -1.07 8.46 -3.37
C THR A 160 0.21 9.25 -3.13
N ALA A 161 0.97 8.89 -2.09
CA ALA A 161 2.27 9.49 -1.80
C ALA A 161 3.27 9.25 -2.94
N ALA A 162 3.35 8.03 -3.46
CA ALA A 162 4.22 7.66 -4.57
C ALA A 162 3.89 8.47 -5.83
N GLY A 163 2.61 8.68 -6.12
CA GLY A 163 2.14 9.51 -7.23
C GLY A 163 2.53 10.99 -7.09
N ARG A 164 2.65 11.52 -5.86
CA ARG A 164 3.16 12.88 -5.62
C ARG A 164 4.68 12.94 -5.70
N GLU A 165 5.35 11.93 -5.19
CA GLU A 165 6.81 11.86 -5.04
C GLU A 165 7.53 11.64 -6.37
N LEU A 166 7.02 10.72 -7.20
CA LEU A 166 7.63 10.41 -8.49
C LEU A 166 7.41 11.53 -9.50
N ALA A 167 8.49 11.94 -10.18
CA ALA A 167 8.38 12.79 -11.35
C ALA A 167 7.69 12.05 -12.52
N GLU A 168 7.04 12.79 -13.43
CA GLU A 168 6.32 12.19 -14.58
C GLU A 168 7.20 11.31 -15.48
N ARG A 169 8.48 11.68 -15.65
CA ARG A 169 9.45 10.85 -16.37
C ARG A 169 9.67 9.51 -15.69
N GLU A 170 9.70 9.50 -14.36
CA GLU A 170 9.92 8.30 -13.56
C GLU A 170 8.70 7.40 -13.57
N LYS A 171 7.50 7.98 -13.42
CA LYS A 171 6.24 7.27 -13.62
C LYS A 171 6.20 6.59 -14.99
N SER A 172 6.56 7.32 -16.05
CA SER A 172 6.61 6.79 -17.41
C SER A 172 7.64 5.66 -17.57
N ARG A 173 8.82 5.79 -16.93
CA ARG A 173 9.86 4.75 -16.93
C ARG A 173 9.33 3.47 -16.28
N VAL A 174 8.76 3.56 -15.08
CA VAL A 174 8.20 2.41 -14.36
C VAL A 174 7.05 1.78 -15.15
N THR A 175 6.15 2.58 -15.72
CA THR A 175 5.08 2.07 -16.60
C THR A 175 5.64 1.32 -17.81
N GLY A 176 6.66 1.87 -18.47
CA GLY A 176 7.35 1.20 -19.59
C GLY A 176 7.97 -0.12 -19.16
N TRP A 177 8.68 -0.11 -18.03
CA TRP A 177 9.29 -1.31 -17.45
C TRP A 177 8.26 -2.40 -17.13
N VAL A 178 7.12 -2.08 -16.50
CA VAL A 178 6.04 -3.05 -16.22
C VAL A 178 5.51 -3.70 -17.51
N ILE A 179 5.46 -2.94 -18.61
CA ILE A 179 5.05 -3.50 -19.92
C ILE A 179 6.14 -4.43 -20.46
N GLU A 180 7.41 -4.06 -20.34
CA GLU A 180 8.55 -4.85 -20.80
C GLU A 180 8.67 -6.18 -20.04
N VAL A 181 8.44 -6.18 -18.72
CA VAL A 181 8.55 -7.38 -17.87
C VAL A 181 7.22 -8.11 -17.65
N TRP A 182 6.19 -7.80 -18.44
CA TRP A 182 4.83 -8.32 -18.23
C TRP A 182 4.74 -9.84 -18.19
N GLU A 183 5.51 -10.54 -19.03
CA GLU A 183 5.56 -12.01 -19.04
C GLU A 183 6.12 -12.58 -17.73
N ALA A 184 7.13 -11.95 -17.15
CA ALA A 184 7.68 -12.36 -15.85
C ALA A 184 6.70 -12.07 -14.69
N ILE A 185 5.92 -10.99 -14.79
CA ILE A 185 4.83 -10.70 -13.84
C ILE A 185 3.74 -11.77 -13.93
N ASP A 186 3.33 -12.15 -15.14
CA ASP A 186 2.31 -13.19 -15.40
C ASP A 186 2.76 -14.56 -14.86
N GLU A 187 3.99 -14.97 -15.17
CA GLU A 187 4.59 -16.21 -14.66
C GLU A 187 4.55 -16.25 -13.12
N ARG A 188 5.07 -15.21 -12.47
CA ARG A 188 5.12 -15.13 -11.01
C ARG A 188 3.75 -15.03 -10.35
N ALA A 189 2.80 -14.32 -10.96
CA ALA A 189 1.45 -14.18 -10.42
C ALA A 189 0.59 -15.44 -10.56
N THR A 190 0.98 -16.36 -11.47
CA THR A 190 0.25 -17.60 -11.74
C THR A 190 0.96 -18.85 -11.23
N GLU A 191 2.21 -18.72 -10.76
CA GLU A 191 2.91 -19.79 -10.05
C GLU A 191 2.10 -20.23 -8.82
N PRO A 192 1.81 -21.55 -8.69
CA PRO A 192 1.15 -22.05 -7.50
C PRO A 192 2.06 -21.86 -6.29
N ALA A 193 1.56 -21.15 -5.27
CA ALA A 193 2.25 -21.01 -3.99
C ALA A 193 2.61 -22.41 -3.44
N ALA A 194 3.91 -22.70 -3.38
CA ALA A 194 4.46 -23.98 -2.94
C ALA A 194 4.45 -24.12 -1.41
#